data_AF-E0XS20-F1
#
_entry.id   AF-E0XS20-F1
#
_cell.length_a   1.000
_cell.length_b   1.000
_cell.length_c   1.000
_cell.angle_alpha   90.00
_cell.angle_beta   90.00
_cell.angle_gamma   90.00
#
_symmetry.space_group_name_H-M   'P 1'
#
loop_
_entity.id
_entity.type
_entity.pdbx_description
1 polymer ?
#
loop_
_entity_poly.entity_id
_entity_poly.type
_entity_poly.pdbx_seq_one_letter_code
_entity_poly.pdbx_strand_id
1 'polypeptide(L)'
;MATKTCPSCGEEVPVVATRCKSCFYDFNEEPAANKGGMVGLLVLFAAMAVVGMGVFWYLHTQVAAERVVVEEETQTIIITRKSAAKTEATRVAFGDVTRLEYILGGDTALYEIVAVTGDGGRYVIQASDDSPLDVRAEHISRTMEKPLERVRNVKTFAD
;
A
#
# COMPACT_ATOMS: atom_id res chain seq x y z
N MET A 1 -18.08 -59.50 -42.64
CA MET A 1 -18.54 -58.12 -42.39
C MET A 1 -17.53 -57.47 -41.46
N ALA A 2 -17.13 -56.22 -41.68
CA ALA A 2 -16.18 -55.56 -40.78
C ALA A 2 -16.88 -55.20 -39.45
N THR A 3 -16.28 -55.59 -38.33
CA THR A 3 -16.74 -55.29 -36.97
C THR A 3 -15.74 -54.37 -36.25
N LYS A 4 -16.24 -53.60 -35.28
CA LYS A 4 -15.47 -52.76 -34.35
C LYS A 4 -15.85 -53.13 -32.92
N THR A 5 -14.90 -53.06 -31.99
CA THR A 5 -15.15 -53.37 -30.58
C THR A 5 -15.70 -52.13 -29.86
N CYS A 6 -16.76 -52.29 -29.08
CA CYS A 6 -17.30 -51.19 -28.27
C CYS A 6 -16.36 -50.86 -27.10
N PRO A 7 -15.91 -49.60 -26.92
CA PRO A 7 -14.99 -49.22 -25.84
C PRO A 7 -15.64 -49.24 -24.45
N SER A 8 -16.97 -49.26 -24.36
CA SER A 8 -17.71 -49.26 -23.09
C SER A 8 -18.01 -50.66 -22.56
N CYS A 9 -18.37 -51.62 -23.43
CA CYS A 9 -18.76 -52.98 -23.02
C CYS A 9 -17.93 -54.12 -23.63
N GLY A 10 -17.02 -53.83 -24.56
CA GLY A 10 -16.13 -54.83 -25.17
C GLY A 10 -16.79 -55.71 -26.25
N GLU A 11 -18.06 -55.48 -26.59
CA GLU A 11 -18.78 -56.31 -27.56
C GLU A 11 -18.47 -55.92 -29.02
N GLU A 12 -18.53 -56.90 -29.92
CA GLU A 12 -18.30 -56.68 -31.36
C GLU A 12 -19.56 -56.13 -32.04
N VAL A 13 -19.43 -54.93 -32.63
CA VAL A 13 -20.51 -54.18 -33.25
C VAL A 13 -20.17 -53.94 -34.72
N PRO A 14 -21.10 -54.01 -35.68
CA PRO A 14 -20.79 -53.71 -37.08
C PRO A 14 -20.25 -52.29 -37.24
N VAL A 15 -19.28 -52.10 -38.14
CA VAL A 15 -18.57 -50.81 -38.33
C VAL A 15 -19.54 -49.66 -38.63
N VAL A 16 -20.64 -49.95 -39.34
CA VAL A 16 -21.68 -48.97 -39.75
C VAL A 16 -22.61 -48.56 -38.60
N ALA A 17 -22.60 -49.25 -37.46
CA ALA A 17 -23.48 -48.91 -36.33
C ALA A 17 -23.04 -47.60 -35.67
N THR A 18 -24.01 -46.68 -35.52
CA THR A 18 -23.86 -45.39 -34.81
C THR A 18 -23.93 -45.55 -33.30
N ARG A 19 -24.59 -46.60 -32.80
CA ARG A 19 -24.75 -46.88 -31.36
C ARG A 19 -24.58 -48.35 -31.03
N CYS A 20 -24.00 -48.68 -29.88
CA CYS A 20 -23.97 -50.05 -29.37
C CYS A 20 -25.37 -50.51 -28.93
N LYS A 21 -25.77 -51.73 -29.28
CA LYS A 21 -27.08 -52.28 -28.90
C LYS A 21 -27.15 -52.67 -27.42
N SER A 22 -26.03 -53.10 -26.84
CA SER A 22 -25.99 -53.70 -25.50
C SER A 22 -25.82 -52.67 -24.40
N CYS A 23 -24.95 -51.68 -24.60
CA CYS A 23 -24.68 -50.63 -23.61
C CYS A 23 -25.14 -49.23 -24.04
N PHE A 24 -25.78 -49.11 -25.21
CA PHE A 24 -26.27 -47.83 -25.75
C PHE A 24 -25.21 -46.74 -25.93
N TYR A 25 -23.91 -47.08 -25.88
CA TYR A 25 -22.81 -46.16 -26.12
C TYR A 25 -22.88 -45.60 -27.56
N ASP A 26 -22.94 -44.27 -27.67
CA ASP A 26 -22.98 -43.55 -28.94
C ASP A 26 -21.54 -43.34 -29.45
N PHE A 27 -21.27 -43.80 -30.67
CA PHE A 27 -19.95 -43.66 -31.29
C PHE A 27 -19.73 -42.29 -31.94
N ASN A 28 -20.78 -41.46 -32.03
CA ASN A 28 -20.74 -40.13 -32.64
C ASN A 28 -20.72 -39.00 -31.61
N GLU A 29 -20.77 -39.31 -30.30
CA GLU A 29 -20.73 -38.28 -29.27
C GLU A 29 -19.30 -37.71 -29.16
N GLU A 30 -19.14 -36.44 -29.56
CA GLU A 30 -17.86 -35.74 -29.43
C GLU A 30 -17.55 -35.52 -27.94
N PRO A 31 -16.35 -35.87 -27.46
CA PRO A 31 -15.99 -35.69 -26.07
C PRO A 31 -16.06 -34.21 -25.71
N ALA A 32 -16.82 -33.87 -24.66
CA ALA A 32 -17.00 -32.49 -24.23
C ALA A 32 -15.65 -31.81 -24.00
N ALA A 33 -15.42 -30.67 -24.66
CA ALA A 33 -14.19 -29.92 -24.54
C ALA A 33 -13.90 -29.60 -23.06
N ASN A 34 -12.73 -30.02 -22.57
CA ASN A 34 -12.37 -29.90 -21.17
C ASN A 34 -12.05 -28.43 -20.81
N LYS A 35 -13.07 -27.67 -20.40
CA LYS A 35 -12.97 -26.23 -20.07
C LYS A 35 -12.21 -25.96 -18.75
N GLY A 36 -11.86 -27.00 -17.99
CA GLY A 36 -11.20 -26.85 -16.68
C GLY A 36 -9.85 -26.14 -16.73
N GLY A 37 -9.05 -26.39 -17.77
CA GLY A 37 -7.74 -25.75 -17.95
C GLY A 37 -7.83 -24.24 -18.20
N MET A 38 -8.81 -23.81 -19.00
CA MET A 38 -9.01 -22.38 -19.28
C MET A 38 -9.53 -21.62 -18.05
N VAL A 39 -10.42 -22.24 -17.26
CA VAL A 39 -10.95 -21.61 -16.04
C VAL A 39 -9.84 -21.44 -15.00
N GLY A 40 -8.99 -22.44 -14.81
CA GLY A 40 -7.86 -22.34 -13.88
C GLY A 40 -6.89 -21.21 -14.24
N LEU A 41 -6.60 -21.03 -15.52
CA LEU A 41 -5.73 -19.96 -16.01
C LEU A 41 -6.37 -18.57 -15.79
N LEU A 42 -7.67 -18.42 -16.03
CA LEU A 42 -8.38 -17.16 -15.76
C LEU A 42 -8.38 -16.79 -14.27
N VAL A 43 -8.58 -17.77 -13.38
CA VAL A 43 -8.52 -17.55 -11.93
C VAL A 43 -7.13 -17.08 -11.49
N LEU A 44 -6.07 -17.66 -12.04
CA LEU A 44 -4.70 -17.24 -11.76
C LEU A 44 -4.46 -15.78 -12.19
N PHE A 45 -4.88 -15.40 -13.39
CA PHE A 45 -4.76 -14.01 -13.87
C PHE A 45 -5.54 -13.02 -13.01
N ALA A 46 -6.75 -13.38 -12.61
CA ALA A 46 -7.56 -12.56 -11.70
C ALA A 46 -6.86 -12.39 -10.35
N ALA A 47 -6.27 -13.46 -9.79
CA ALA A 47 -5.52 -13.39 -8.53
C ALA A 47 -4.30 -12.46 -8.64
N MET A 48 -3.51 -12.57 -9.72
CA MET A 48 -2.35 -11.68 -9.93
C MET A 48 -2.77 -10.21 -10.09
N ALA A 49 -3.88 -9.95 -10.78
CA ALA A 49 -4.42 -8.60 -10.94
C ALA A 49 -4.83 -7.98 -9.60
N VAL A 50 -5.49 -8.75 -8.72
CA VAL A 50 -5.88 -8.29 -7.39
C VAL A 50 -4.65 -7.96 -6.53
N VAL A 51 -3.63 -8.83 -6.55
CA VAL A 51 -2.38 -8.56 -5.83
C VAL A 51 -1.69 -7.30 -6.37
N GLY A 52 -1.59 -7.17 -7.69
CA GLY A 52 -0.99 -6.00 -8.33
C GLY A 52 -1.72 -4.69 -7.97
N MET A 53 -3.05 -4.71 -7.97
CA MET A 53 -3.86 -3.57 -7.57
C MET A 53 -3.66 -3.21 -6.09
N GLY A 54 -3.57 -4.19 -5.20
CA GLY A 54 -3.30 -3.96 -3.77
C GLY A 54 -1.94 -3.31 -3.52
N VAL A 55 -0.89 -3.81 -4.18
CA VAL A 55 0.47 -3.24 -4.07
C VAL A 55 0.51 -1.83 -4.65
N PHE A 56 -0.09 -1.62 -5.83
CA PHE A 56 -0.13 -0.30 -6.46
C PHE A 56 -0.89 0.72 -5.60
N TRP A 57 -2.04 0.33 -5.05
CA TRP A 57 -2.81 1.17 -4.13
C TRP A 57 -1.97 1.58 -2.92
N TYR A 58 -1.31 0.60 -2.28
CA TYR A 58 -0.45 0.85 -1.13
C TYR A 58 0.66 1.87 -1.46
N LEU A 59 1.40 1.66 -2.54
CA LEU A 59 2.46 2.56 -2.98
C LEU A 59 1.93 3.97 -3.30
N HIS A 60 0.77 4.07 -3.95
CA HIS A 60 0.18 5.35 -4.32
C HIS A 60 -0.36 6.13 -3.11
N THR A 61 -0.79 5.44 -2.05
CA THR A 61 -1.23 6.09 -0.80
C THR A 61 -0.10 6.56 0.10
N GLN A 62 1.14 6.11 -0.10
CA GLN A 62 2.26 6.62 0.68
C GLN A 62 2.64 8.04 0.25
N VAL A 63 2.81 8.93 1.23
CA VAL A 63 3.30 10.30 1.00
C VAL A 63 4.77 10.19 0.58
N ALA A 64 5.06 10.51 -0.68
CA ALA A 64 6.36 10.28 -1.30
C ALA A 64 7.45 11.24 -0.79
N ALA A 65 7.08 12.43 -0.32
CA ALA A 65 7.99 13.36 0.34
C ALA A 65 7.22 14.43 1.13
N GLU A 66 7.61 14.65 2.39
CA GLU A 66 7.23 15.84 3.16
C GLU A 66 8.44 16.77 3.20
N ARG A 67 8.30 17.99 2.66
CA ARG A 67 9.32 19.03 2.71
C ARG A 67 8.78 20.18 3.53
N VAL A 68 9.43 20.45 4.65
CA VAL A 68 9.13 21.61 5.47
C VAL A 68 10.23 22.64 5.28
N VAL A 69 9.82 23.85 4.95
CA VAL A 69 10.71 25.00 4.86
C VAL A 69 10.24 26.00 5.90
N VAL A 70 11.16 26.39 6.78
CA VAL A 70 10.96 27.47 7.74
C VAL A 70 11.46 28.74 7.05
N GLU A 71 10.56 29.67 6.77
CA GLU A 71 10.91 30.92 6.09
C GLU A 71 10.89 32.07 7.10
N GLU A 72 12.08 32.60 7.39
CA GLU A 72 12.30 33.63 8.41
C GLU A 72 11.74 34.99 7.99
N GLU A 73 11.82 35.32 6.69
CA GLU A 73 11.34 36.60 6.16
C GLU A 73 9.82 36.77 6.26
N THR A 74 9.07 35.67 6.08
CA THR A 74 7.60 35.68 6.12
C THR A 74 7.03 35.22 7.46
N GLN A 75 7.86 34.76 8.39
CA GLN A 75 7.47 34.15 9.67
C GLN A 75 6.41 33.04 9.51
N THR A 76 6.59 32.20 8.49
CA THR A 76 5.70 31.06 8.23
C THR A 76 6.46 29.75 8.08
N ILE A 77 5.85 28.67 8.57
CA ILE A 77 6.27 27.30 8.31
C ILE A 77 5.47 26.83 7.09
N ILE A 78 6.15 26.53 5.98
CA ILE A 78 5.52 25.99 4.78
C ILE A 78 5.78 24.49 4.75
N ILE A 79 4.73 23.71 5.01
CA ILE A 79 4.74 22.26 4.97
C ILE A 79 4.19 21.83 3.63
N THR A 80 5.05 21.29 2.78
CA THR A 80 4.66 20.76 1.47
C THR A 80 4.65 19.24 1.54
N ARG A 81 3.46 18.65 1.47
CA ARG A 81 3.27 17.20 1.35
C ARG A 81 3.05 16.85 -0.11
N LYS A 82 3.95 16.05 -0.67
CA LYS A 82 3.83 15.51 -2.02
C LYS A 82 3.43 14.05 -1.93
N SER A 83 2.20 13.75 -2.33
CA SER A 83 1.73 12.39 -2.61
C SER A 83 1.78 12.11 -4.11
N ALA A 84 1.61 10.85 -4.51
CA ALA A 84 1.55 10.48 -5.92
C ALA A 84 0.39 11.16 -6.67
N ALA A 85 -0.71 11.49 -5.96
CA ALA A 85 -1.89 12.13 -6.54
C ALA A 85 -1.94 13.66 -6.40
N LYS A 86 -1.35 14.22 -5.34
CA LYS A 86 -1.57 15.64 -4.99
C LYS A 86 -0.39 16.21 -4.21
N THR A 87 -0.11 17.49 -4.47
CA THR A 87 0.77 18.32 -3.64
C THR A 87 -0.11 19.21 -2.77
N GLU A 88 0.00 19.08 -1.45
CA GLU A 88 -0.68 19.93 -0.48
C GLU A 88 0.36 20.80 0.22
N ALA A 89 0.10 22.11 0.27
CA ALA A 89 0.95 23.08 0.95
C ALA A 89 0.15 23.72 2.08
N THR A 90 0.52 23.41 3.31
CA THR A 90 -0.05 24.02 4.51
C THR A 90 0.92 25.10 4.99
N ARG A 91 0.42 26.31 5.21
CA ARG A 91 1.19 27.39 5.82
C ARG A 91 0.71 27.60 7.24
N VAL A 92 1.64 27.57 8.19
CA VAL A 92 1.37 27.84 9.60
C VAL A 92 2.15 29.08 9.99
N ALA A 93 1.48 30.13 10.47
CA ALA A 93 2.15 31.35 10.92
C ALA A 93 2.84 31.10 12.27
N PHE A 94 3.98 31.77 12.51
CA PHE A 94 4.68 31.66 13.81
C PHE A 94 3.82 32.15 14.97
N GLY A 95 2.89 33.07 14.71
CA GLY A 95 1.91 33.55 15.68
C GLY A 95 1.01 32.44 16.23
N ASP A 96 0.64 31.48 15.39
CA ASP A 96 -0.25 30.38 15.77
C ASP A 96 0.47 29.27 16.53
N VAL A 97 1.80 29.22 16.42
CA VAL A 97 2.65 28.27 17.14
C VAL A 97 2.82 28.73 18.59
N THR A 98 2.43 27.87 19.52
CA THR A 98 2.55 28.12 20.96
C THR A 98 3.92 27.70 21.49
N ARG A 99 4.39 26.52 21.08
CA ARG A 99 5.68 25.96 21.52
C ARG A 99 6.28 25.01 20.47
N LEU A 100 7.56 24.70 20.65
CA LEU A 100 8.26 23.67 19.89
C LEU A 100 8.58 22.49 20.81
N GLU A 101 8.45 21.28 20.27
CA GLU A 101 8.79 20.04 20.97
C GLU A 101 9.91 19.33 20.22
N TYR A 102 11.01 19.04 20.92
CA TYR A 102 12.06 18.14 20.44
C TYR A 102 11.78 16.75 20.99
N ILE A 103 11.33 15.84 20.11
CA ILE A 103 10.88 14.51 20.47
C ILE A 103 12.00 13.49 20.18
N LEU A 104 12.32 12.69 21.19
CA LEU A 104 13.16 11.51 21.08
C LEU A 104 12.25 10.27 21.01
N GLY A 105 12.37 9.46 19.96
CA GLY A 105 11.53 8.29 19.71
C GLY A 105 10.16 8.65 19.14
N GLY A 106 10.13 9.56 18.16
CA GLY A 106 8.91 10.01 17.50
C GLY A 106 8.20 8.92 16.70
N ASP A 107 7.09 9.30 16.06
CA ASP A 107 6.25 8.37 15.28
C ASP A 107 6.74 8.19 13.85
N THR A 108 7.40 9.21 13.31
CA THR A 108 7.96 9.27 11.95
C THR A 108 9.46 8.97 11.95
N ALA A 109 10.19 9.45 12.96
CA ALA A 109 11.64 9.27 13.08
C ALA A 109 12.13 9.23 14.54
N LEU A 110 13.37 8.77 14.74
CA LEU A 110 14.02 8.74 16.07
C LEU A 110 14.19 10.14 16.68
N TYR A 111 14.44 11.16 15.87
CA TYR A 111 14.58 12.55 16.30
C TYR A 111 13.59 13.42 15.51
N GLU A 112 12.70 14.12 16.19
CA GLU A 112 11.71 15.00 15.57
C GLU A 112 11.68 16.38 16.22
N ILE A 113 11.45 17.41 15.41
CA ILE A 113 11.13 18.77 15.84
C ILE A 113 9.68 19.03 15.44
N VAL A 114 8.82 19.33 16.41
CA VAL A 114 7.38 19.51 16.19
C VAL A 114 6.95 20.90 16.63
N ALA A 115 6.25 21.63 15.77
CA ALA A 115 5.51 22.83 16.14
C ALA A 115 4.13 22.46 16.67
N VAL A 116 3.80 22.98 17.85
CA VAL A 116 2.48 22.83 18.46
C VAL A 116 1.73 24.15 18.36
N THR A 117 0.58 24.14 17.69
CA THR A 117 -0.27 25.31 17.51
C THR A 117 -1.26 25.48 18.67
N GLY A 118 -1.80 26.69 18.84
CA GLY A 118 -2.72 27.01 19.95
C GLY A 118 -4.04 26.25 19.93
N ASP A 119 -4.43 25.72 18.77
CA ASP A 119 -5.58 24.82 18.57
C ASP A 119 -5.28 23.35 18.93
N GLY A 120 -4.04 23.05 19.36
CA GLY A 120 -3.58 21.69 19.67
C GLY A 120 -3.06 20.92 18.45
N GLY A 121 -2.99 21.53 17.27
CA GLY A 121 -2.36 20.96 16.09
C GLY A 121 -0.88 20.68 16.31
N ARG A 122 -0.37 19.60 15.72
CA ARG A 122 1.05 19.21 15.79
C ARG A 122 1.59 19.01 14.38
N TYR A 123 2.70 19.69 14.09
CA TYR A 123 3.31 19.70 12.77
C TYR A 123 4.79 19.38 12.88
N VAL A 124 5.22 18.25 12.29
CA VAL A 124 6.64 17.88 12.23
C VAL A 124 7.35 18.85 11.29
N ILE A 125 8.29 19.62 11.82
CA ILE A 125 9.15 20.54 11.06
C ILE A 125 10.32 19.78 10.45
N GLN A 126 10.95 18.93 11.24
CA GLN A 126 12.07 18.13 10.76
C GLN A 126 12.12 16.80 11.49
N ALA A 127 12.41 15.74 10.73
CA ALA A 127 12.60 14.39 11.23
C ALA A 127 13.97 13.87 10.78
N SER A 128 14.61 13.05 11.60
CA SER A 128 15.91 12.43 11.33
C SER A 128 16.02 11.13 12.11
N ASP A 129 16.41 10.05 11.45
CA ASP A 129 16.73 8.78 12.13
C ASP A 129 18.21 8.69 12.51
N ASP A 130 19.07 9.30 11.69
CA ASP A 130 20.51 9.09 11.75
C ASP A 130 21.24 10.06 12.69
N SER A 131 20.67 11.25 12.91
CA SER A 131 21.36 12.32 13.64
C SER A 131 20.45 13.08 14.60
N PRO A 132 20.92 13.41 15.82
CA PRO A 132 20.22 14.29 16.73
C PRO A 132 19.93 15.66 16.10
N LEU A 133 18.76 16.20 16.41
CA LEU A 133 18.31 17.51 15.89
C LEU A 133 18.28 18.59 16.97
N ASP A 134 18.94 18.38 18.10
CA ASP A 134 18.93 19.26 19.28
C ASP A 134 19.44 20.67 18.96
N VAL A 135 20.60 20.80 18.32
CA VAL A 135 21.18 22.10 17.93
C VAL A 135 20.25 22.84 16.98
N ARG A 136 19.60 22.11 16.06
CA ARG A 136 18.69 22.70 15.09
C ARG A 136 17.36 23.09 15.71
N ALA A 137 16.84 22.30 16.66
CA ALA A 137 15.64 22.63 17.43
C ALA A 137 15.86 23.92 18.25
N GLU A 138 17.04 24.08 18.86
CA GLU A 138 17.41 25.31 19.56
C GLU A 138 17.56 26.51 18.63
N HIS A 139 18.08 26.31 17.41
CA HIS A 139 18.15 27.38 16.44
C HIS A 139 16.75 27.84 16.00
N ILE A 140 15.89 26.89 15.64
CA ILE A 140 14.50 27.18 15.22
C ILE A 140 13.72 27.85 16.36
N SER A 141 13.89 27.40 17.61
CA SER A 141 13.20 28.01 18.74
C SER A 141 13.61 29.45 19.01
N ARG A 142 14.90 29.77 18.83
CA ARG A 142 15.39 31.14 18.90
C ARG A 142 14.86 31.99 17.75
N THR A 143 14.86 31.47 16.52
CA THR A 143 14.35 32.19 15.34
C THR A 143 12.84 32.46 15.45
N MET A 144 12.07 31.54 16.02
CA MET A 144 10.62 31.71 16.21
C MET A 144 10.25 32.45 17.50
N GLU A 145 11.21 32.68 18.40
CA GLU A 145 11.00 33.19 19.77
C GLU A 145 9.95 32.37 20.55
N LYS A 146 10.00 31.03 20.43
CA LYS A 146 9.07 30.11 21.10
C LYS A 146 9.79 29.23 22.12
N PRO A 147 9.11 28.83 23.21
CA PRO A 147 9.69 27.89 24.16
C PRO A 147 9.92 26.53 23.49
N LEU A 148 11.06 25.91 23.82
CA LEU A 148 11.43 24.57 23.37
C LEU A 148 11.28 23.59 24.53
N GLU A 149 10.44 22.58 24.35
CA GLU A 149 10.24 21.48 25.28
C GLU A 149 10.91 20.22 24.75
N ARG A 150 11.63 19.49 25.62
CA ARG A 150 12.25 18.21 25.25
C ARG A 150 11.34 17.09 25.73
N VAL A 151 10.76 16.35 24.78
CA VAL A 151 9.85 15.23 25.04
C VAL A 151 10.60 13.94 24.75
N ARG A 152 10.58 12.99 25.69
CA ARG A 152 11.19 11.68 25.50
C ARG A 152 10.10 10.62 25.47
N ASN A 153 9.79 10.14 24.28
CA ASN A 153 8.93 8.98 24.09
C ASN A 153 9.79 7.73 24.15
N VAL A 154 10.02 7.23 25.36
CA VAL A 154 10.60 5.90 25.52
C VAL A 154 9.49 4.92 25.18
N LYS A 155 9.50 4.36 23.96
CA LYS A 155 8.70 3.17 23.64
C LYS A 155 9.31 2.01 24.44
N THR A 156 8.91 1.87 25.71
CA THR A 156 9.17 0.65 26.47
C THR A 156 8.43 -0.49 25.76
N PHE A 157 9.13 -1.59 25.49
CA PHE A 157 8.67 -2.78 24.77
C PHE A 157 7.59 -3.58 25.52
N ALA A 158 6.56 -2.91 26.04
CA ALA A 158 5.47 -3.51 26.79
C ALA A 158 4.15 -2.86 26.36
N ASP A 159 3.78 -3.07 25.09
CA ASP A 159 2.40 -3.15 24.58
C ASP A 159 2.42 -3.88 23.23
#